data_AF-A0AAV1G267-F1
#
_entry.id   AF-A0AAV1G267-F1
#
_cell.length_a   1.000
_cell.length_b   1.000
_cell.length_c   1.000
_cell.angle_alpha   90.00
_cell.angle_beta   90.00
_cell.angle_gamma   90.00
#
_symmetry.space_group_name_H-M   'P 1'
#
loop_
_entity.id
_entity.type
_entity.pdbx_description
1 polymer ?
#
loop_
_entity_poly.entity_id
_entity_poly.type
_entity_poly.pdbx_seq_one_letter_code
_entity_poly.pdbx_strand_id
1 'polypeptide(L)'
;MGYTTTTLGSRLFCNRTNNFLEAETHLINMVTIEGQAYLTDVSYGESSQTWGPLELISGKDQPQGAGVFRLIESGGMWVLGKTGRKPEVPNPDFAKSSLLNRRVKRLIYSFTLVPREVAHFSQTNEDLQTDPKSLFTNKSLCSLQTPTGFRALIGWTYSEVTYKPEKGVDIFEMRDIADEEMDSVLREKFNIKLQNKLQTVNRKAHFTL
;
A
#
# COMPACT_ATOMS: atom_id res chain seq x y z
N MET A 1 -13.90 -14.33 15.76
CA MET A 1 -14.32 -13.04 16.35
C MET A 1 -15.78 -12.68 16.06
N GLY A 2 -16.50 -13.35 15.14
CA GLY A 2 -17.96 -13.19 14.99
C GLY A 2 -18.42 -11.97 14.19
N TYR A 3 -17.50 -11.24 13.55
CA TYR A 3 -17.85 -10.12 12.69
C TYR A 3 -18.58 -10.57 11.41
N THR A 4 -19.52 -9.74 10.95
CA THR A 4 -20.10 -9.89 9.61
C THR A 4 -19.12 -9.27 8.62
N THR A 5 -18.60 -10.07 7.70
CA THR A 5 -17.57 -9.66 6.75
C THR A 5 -17.97 -9.96 5.31
N THR A 6 -17.57 -9.10 4.39
CA THR A 6 -17.73 -9.30 2.94
C THR A 6 -16.40 -9.02 2.25
N THR A 7 -15.90 -9.98 1.48
CA THR A 7 -14.73 -9.77 0.64
C THR A 7 -15.14 -9.03 -0.63
N LEU A 8 -14.37 -8.02 -1.03
CA LEU A 8 -14.61 -7.18 -2.20
C LEU A 8 -13.35 -7.16 -3.08
N GLY A 9 -13.55 -6.92 -4.38
CA GLY A 9 -12.47 -6.71 -5.34
C GLY A 9 -12.29 -5.23 -5.64
N SER A 10 -11.03 -4.82 -5.80
CA SER A 10 -10.67 -3.43 -6.07
C SER A 10 -9.63 -3.30 -7.17
N ARG A 11 -9.72 -2.18 -7.88
CA ARG A 11 -8.88 -1.79 -9.01
C ARG A 11 -7.91 -0.72 -8.55
N LEU A 12 -6.62 -1.01 -8.65
CA LEU A 12 -5.58 -0.06 -8.23
C LEU A 12 -5.54 1.16 -9.15
N PHE A 13 -5.24 2.34 -8.60
CA PHE A 13 -5.01 3.53 -9.40
C PHE A 13 -3.59 3.51 -10.00
N CYS A 14 -3.50 3.60 -11.33
CA CYS A 14 -2.22 3.66 -12.02
C CYS A 14 -1.86 5.12 -12.38
N ASN A 15 -0.85 5.67 -11.69
CA ASN A 15 -0.36 7.02 -11.97
C ASN A 15 0.13 7.24 -13.41
N ARG A 16 0.56 6.17 -14.10
CA ARG A 16 1.08 6.25 -15.48
C ARG A 16 -0.02 6.47 -16.51
N THR A 17 -1.14 5.76 -16.37
CA THR A 17 -2.30 5.89 -17.25
C THR A 17 -3.31 6.92 -16.73
N ASN A 18 -3.10 7.41 -15.50
CA ASN A 18 -4.02 8.29 -14.78
C ASN A 18 -5.44 7.70 -14.70
N ASN A 19 -5.53 6.38 -14.54
CA ASN A 19 -6.78 5.65 -14.51
C ASN A 19 -6.67 4.42 -13.58
N PHE A 20 -7.80 3.87 -13.17
CA PHE A 20 -7.84 2.59 -12.46
C PHE A 20 -7.53 1.44 -13.42
N LEU A 21 -6.93 0.37 -12.89
CA LEU A 21 -6.77 -0.88 -13.63
C LEU A 21 -8.14 -1.46 -14.02
N GLU A 22 -8.19 -2.18 -15.13
CA GLU A 22 -9.44 -2.86 -15.54
C GLU A 22 -9.76 -4.05 -14.63
N ALA A 23 -8.73 -4.83 -14.29
CA ALA A 23 -8.83 -6.00 -13.43
C ALA A 23 -8.88 -5.60 -11.93
N GLU A 24 -9.66 -6.36 -11.16
CA GLU A 24 -9.66 -6.29 -9.71
C GLU A 24 -8.42 -7.02 -9.17
N THR A 25 -7.31 -6.30 -9.05
CA THR A 25 -6.01 -6.85 -8.63
C THR A 25 -5.77 -6.78 -7.13
N HIS A 26 -6.70 -6.22 -6.36
CA HIS A 26 -6.51 -5.99 -4.93
C HIS A 26 -7.75 -6.42 -4.13
N LEU A 27 -7.52 -7.25 -3.12
CA LEU A 27 -8.56 -7.80 -2.25
C LEU A 27 -8.70 -6.91 -1.03
N ILE A 28 -9.91 -6.45 -0.78
CA ILE A 28 -10.26 -5.67 0.42
C ILE A 28 -11.44 -6.33 1.12
N ASN A 29 -11.71 -5.91 2.36
CA ASN A 29 -12.84 -6.42 3.13
C ASN A 29 -13.76 -5.27 3.54
N MET A 30 -15.03 -5.62 3.72
CA MET A 30 -16.01 -4.78 4.39
C MET A 30 -16.46 -5.51 5.66
N VAL A 31 -16.57 -4.77 6.75
CA VAL A 31 -17.03 -5.27 8.04
C VAL A 31 -18.27 -4.48 8.45
N THR A 32 -19.32 -5.17 8.89
CA THR A 32 -20.53 -4.54 9.40
C THR A 32 -20.60 -4.70 10.92
N ILE A 33 -20.73 -3.58 11.63
CA ILE A 33 -20.87 -3.52 13.09
C ILE A 33 -22.10 -2.67 13.39
N GLU A 34 -23.09 -3.24 14.08
CA GLU A 34 -24.34 -2.54 14.47
C GLU A 34 -25.05 -1.84 13.29
N GLY A 35 -25.01 -2.46 12.10
CA GLY A 35 -25.59 -1.92 10.87
C GLY A 35 -24.72 -0.91 10.12
N GLN A 36 -23.59 -0.47 10.70
CA GLN A 36 -22.63 0.41 10.05
C GLN A 36 -21.56 -0.38 9.29
N ALA A 37 -21.35 -0.04 8.02
CA ALA A 37 -20.33 -0.64 7.17
C ALA A 37 -19.00 0.12 7.26
N TYR A 38 -17.92 -0.65 7.32
CA TYR A 38 -16.54 -0.18 7.34
C TYR A 38 -15.71 -0.89 6.28
N LEU A 39 -14.93 -0.14 5.52
CA LEU A 39 -13.85 -0.66 4.69
C LEU A 39 -12.67 -1.03 5.59
N THR A 40 -12.17 -2.25 5.43
CA THR A 40 -10.97 -2.76 6.09
C THR A 40 -10.02 -3.35 5.07
N ASP A 41 -8.77 -2.91 5.12
CA ASP A 41 -7.70 -3.39 4.26
C ASP A 41 -6.43 -3.42 5.09
N VAL A 42 -5.74 -4.56 5.09
CA VAL A 42 -4.49 -4.80 5.83
C VAL A 42 -3.33 -5.15 4.89
N SER A 43 -3.52 -4.93 3.59
CA SER A 43 -2.69 -5.54 2.54
C SER A 43 -2.23 -4.58 1.46
N TYR A 44 -2.62 -3.30 1.48
CA TYR A 44 -2.11 -2.34 0.51
C TYR A 44 -0.63 -2.02 0.75
N GLY A 45 -0.27 -1.66 2.00
CA GLY A 45 1.11 -1.37 2.39
C GLY A 45 1.55 0.11 2.36
N GLU A 46 2.79 0.29 2.82
CA GLU A 46 3.53 1.57 2.87
C GLU A 46 2.71 2.75 3.39
N SER A 47 2.80 3.93 2.77
CA SER A 47 2.09 5.12 3.24
C SER A 47 0.61 5.12 2.88
N SER A 48 0.12 4.19 2.05
CA SER A 48 -1.30 4.10 1.67
C SER A 48 -2.10 3.17 2.58
N GLN A 49 -1.42 2.44 3.48
CA GLN A 49 -2.06 1.57 4.45
C GLN A 49 -2.90 2.35 5.45
N THR A 50 -4.17 1.97 5.58
CA THR A 50 -5.05 2.44 6.66
C THR A 50 -4.64 1.78 7.98
N TRP A 51 -4.58 2.55 9.07
CA TRP A 51 -4.32 2.03 10.42
C TRP A 51 -5.59 1.62 11.16
N GLY A 52 -6.72 2.17 10.76
CA GLY A 52 -8.03 1.82 11.30
C GLY A 52 -9.06 1.60 10.20
N PRO A 53 -10.19 0.95 10.52
CA PRO A 53 -11.32 0.82 9.60
C PRO A 53 -11.80 2.20 9.14
N LEU A 54 -12.21 2.28 7.88
CA LEU A 54 -12.81 3.50 7.31
C LEU A 54 -14.32 3.32 7.22
N GLU A 55 -15.08 4.21 7.83
CA GLU A 55 -16.53 4.23 7.63
C GLU A 55 -16.87 4.41 6.16
N LEU A 56 -17.82 3.62 5.67
CA LEU A 56 -18.27 3.67 4.28
C LEU A 56 -19.24 4.85 4.06
N ILE A 57 -18.76 6.08 4.26
CA ILE A 57 -19.50 7.34 4.11
C ILE A 57 -18.82 8.19 3.03
N SER A 58 -19.56 8.46 1.96
CA SER A 58 -19.07 9.27 0.84
C SER A 58 -18.77 10.71 1.31
N GLY A 59 -17.60 11.23 0.93
CA GLY A 59 -17.17 12.60 1.22
C GLY A 59 -16.59 12.83 2.61
N LYS A 60 -16.67 11.87 3.53
CA LYS A 60 -16.18 12.03 4.91
C LYS A 60 -14.65 12.00 4.96
N ASP A 61 -14.06 13.02 5.62
CA ASP A 61 -12.64 12.98 6.02
C ASP A 61 -12.44 12.06 7.21
N GLN A 62 -11.45 11.17 7.09
CA GLN A 62 -11.10 10.18 8.11
C GLN A 62 -9.61 10.29 8.41
N PRO A 63 -9.20 11.21 9.32
CA PRO A 63 -7.81 11.39 9.71
C PRO A 63 -7.25 10.16 10.43
N GLN A 64 -6.06 9.73 10.01
CA GLN A 64 -5.27 8.66 10.62
C GLN A 64 -3.80 9.07 10.67
N GLY A 65 -2.94 8.24 11.28
CA GLY A 65 -1.50 8.49 11.37
C GLY A 65 -0.87 8.76 10.01
N ALA A 66 -1.19 7.95 8.99
CA ALA A 66 -0.66 8.08 7.64
C ALA A 66 -1.14 9.35 6.88
N GLY A 67 -2.23 9.99 7.30
CA GLY A 67 -2.85 11.11 6.59
C GLY A 67 -4.37 11.07 6.68
N VAL A 68 -5.05 11.85 5.84
CA VAL A 68 -6.52 11.89 5.80
C VAL A 68 -7.01 11.03 4.65
N PHE A 69 -7.75 9.97 4.97
CA PHE A 69 -8.42 9.14 3.98
C PHE A 69 -9.81 9.69 3.69
N ARG A 70 -10.26 9.52 2.45
CA ARG A 70 -11.60 9.92 2.03
C ARG A 70 -12.13 8.94 0.99
N LEU A 71 -13.35 8.48 1.22
CA LEU A 71 -14.10 7.65 0.28
C LEU A 71 -15.06 8.53 -0.50
N ILE A 72 -15.13 8.37 -1.82
CA ILE A 72 -16.09 9.05 -2.69
C ILE A 72 -16.89 7.99 -3.43
N GLU A 73 -18.21 8.05 -3.29
CA GLU A 73 -19.15 7.21 -4.03
C GLU A 73 -19.72 8.00 -5.22
N SER A 74 -19.82 7.34 -6.38
CA SER A 74 -20.56 7.84 -7.53
C SER A 74 -21.03 6.67 -8.39
N GLY A 75 -22.35 6.53 -8.54
CA GLY A 75 -22.95 5.56 -9.45
C GLY A 75 -22.64 4.09 -9.10
N GLY A 76 -22.53 3.76 -7.82
CA GLY A 76 -22.21 2.42 -7.31
C GLY A 76 -20.72 2.11 -7.26
N MET A 77 -19.86 3.03 -7.71
CA MET A 77 -18.41 2.92 -7.61
C MET A 77 -17.90 3.74 -6.43
N TRP A 78 -17.10 3.11 -5.57
CA TRP A 78 -16.39 3.76 -4.48
C TRP A 78 -14.93 3.99 -4.86
N VAL A 79 -14.39 5.14 -4.50
CA VAL A 79 -12.99 5.50 -4.71
C VAL A 79 -12.37 5.87 -3.38
N LEU A 80 -11.28 5.18 -3.01
CA LEU A 80 -10.45 5.55 -1.89
C LEU A 80 -9.35 6.52 -2.34
N GLY A 81 -9.32 7.69 -1.72
CA GLY A 81 -8.24 8.66 -1.83
C GLY A 81 -7.58 8.95 -0.49
N LYS A 82 -6.38 9.52 -0.57
CA LYS A 82 -5.60 9.97 0.58
C LYS A 82 -5.02 11.35 0.34
N THR A 83 -5.10 12.20 1.37
CA THR A 83 -4.28 13.40 1.52
C THR A 83 -3.16 13.10 2.52
N GLY A 84 -1.93 12.94 2.03
CA GLY A 84 -0.73 12.72 2.82
C GLY A 84 -0.03 14.01 3.24
N ARG A 85 1.25 13.90 3.59
CA ARG A 85 2.14 15.03 3.92
C ARG A 85 3.32 15.07 2.96
N LYS A 86 4.10 16.15 3.01
CA LYS A 86 5.29 16.27 2.16
C LYS A 86 6.39 15.36 2.71
N PRO A 87 7.14 14.65 1.85
CA PRO A 87 8.30 13.89 2.29
C PRO A 87 9.46 14.84 2.63
N GLU A 88 10.11 14.60 3.76
CA GLU A 88 11.41 15.16 4.13
C GLU A 88 12.45 14.04 4.08
N VAL A 89 13.53 14.24 3.33
CA VAL A 89 14.54 13.19 3.09
C VAL A 89 15.89 13.70 3.58
N PRO A 90 16.33 13.29 4.78
CA PRO A 90 17.60 13.77 5.34
C PRO A 90 18.82 13.35 4.52
N ASN A 91 18.77 12.18 3.88
CA ASN A 91 19.85 11.70 3.03
C ASN A 91 19.76 12.31 1.61
N PRO A 92 20.70 13.19 1.20
CA PRO A 92 20.63 13.88 -0.09
C PRO A 92 20.70 12.94 -1.30
N ASP A 93 21.33 11.77 -1.16
CA ASP A 93 21.43 10.78 -2.25
C ASP A 93 20.06 10.26 -2.68
N PHE A 94 19.10 10.25 -1.75
CA PHE A 94 17.73 9.79 -1.99
C PHE A 94 16.74 10.94 -2.23
N ALA A 95 17.18 12.21 -2.21
CA ALA A 95 16.30 13.36 -2.39
C ALA A 95 15.54 13.34 -3.73
N LYS A 96 16.08 12.65 -4.75
CA LYS A 96 15.47 12.45 -6.08
C LYS A 96 15.00 11.01 -6.34
N SER A 97 14.92 10.17 -5.29
CA SER A 97 14.50 8.77 -5.44
C SER A 97 13.15 8.65 -6.13
N SER A 98 13.04 7.66 -7.01
CA SER A 98 11.79 7.33 -7.72
C SER A 98 10.72 6.73 -6.80
N LEU A 99 11.13 6.26 -5.61
CA LEU A 99 10.23 5.73 -4.59
C LEU A 99 9.44 6.82 -3.85
N LEU A 100 9.85 8.09 -3.97
CA LEU A 100 9.20 9.20 -3.28
C LEU A 100 7.98 9.69 -4.04
N ASN A 101 6.80 9.56 -3.43
CA ASN A 101 5.60 10.24 -3.91
C ASN A 101 5.53 11.66 -3.34
N ARG A 102 5.66 12.67 -4.22
CA ARG A 102 5.54 14.09 -3.82
C ARG A 102 4.13 14.65 -3.97
N ARG A 103 3.18 13.87 -4.49
CA ARG A 103 1.79 14.30 -4.59
C ARG A 103 1.12 14.13 -3.24
N VAL A 104 0.71 15.25 -2.65
CA VAL A 104 0.01 15.28 -1.37
C VAL A 104 -1.35 14.59 -1.46
N LYS A 105 -2.10 14.82 -2.54
CA LYS A 105 -3.38 14.15 -2.80
C LYS A 105 -3.17 13.03 -3.82
N ARG A 106 -3.67 11.83 -3.52
CA ARG A 106 -3.60 10.68 -4.41
C ARG A 106 -4.81 9.78 -4.30
N LEU A 107 -5.15 9.14 -5.42
CA LEU A 107 -6.10 8.04 -5.46
C LEU A 107 -5.36 6.73 -5.19
N ILE A 108 -6.01 5.80 -4.51
CA ILE A 108 -5.43 4.52 -4.10
C ILE A 108 -6.04 3.39 -4.94
N TYR A 109 -7.35 3.15 -4.77
CA TYR A 109 -8.08 2.15 -5.54
C TYR A 109 -9.57 2.50 -5.64
N SER A 110 -10.26 1.86 -6.57
CA SER A 110 -11.72 1.91 -6.70
C SER A 110 -12.33 0.52 -6.54
N PHE A 111 -13.56 0.43 -6.04
CA PHE A 111 -14.25 -0.84 -5.81
C PHE A 111 -15.77 -0.68 -5.89
N THR A 112 -16.47 -1.80 -6.01
CA THR A 112 -17.94 -1.87 -5.86
C THR A 112 -18.26 -2.66 -4.59
N LEU A 113 -19.51 -2.62 -4.15
CA LEU A 113 -19.98 -3.42 -3.01
C LEU A 113 -20.43 -4.82 -3.40
N VAL A 114 -20.09 -5.29 -4.61
CA VAL A 114 -20.39 -6.64 -5.07
C VAL A 114 -19.50 -7.64 -4.31
N PRO A 115 -20.08 -8.60 -3.57
CA PRO A 115 -19.31 -9.62 -2.88
C PRO A 115 -18.46 -10.44 -3.84
N ARG A 116 -17.24 -10.77 -3.42
CA ARG A 116 -16.31 -11.64 -4.13
C ARG A 116 -15.97 -12.85 -3.28
N GLU A 117 -15.88 -14.00 -3.94
CA GLU A 117 -15.31 -15.21 -3.38
C GLU A 117 -13.82 -15.30 -3.71
N VAL A 118 -13.05 -16.07 -2.94
CA VAL A 118 -11.60 -16.26 -3.17
C VAL A 118 -11.31 -16.71 -4.60
N ALA A 119 -12.16 -17.59 -5.15
CA ALA A 119 -12.01 -18.11 -6.52
C ALA A 119 -12.00 -17.02 -7.60
N HIS A 120 -12.65 -15.88 -7.36
CA HIS A 120 -12.64 -14.70 -8.25
C HIS A 120 -11.24 -14.18 -8.54
N PHE A 121 -10.31 -14.33 -7.58
CA PHE A 121 -8.95 -13.81 -7.69
C PHE A 121 -7.95 -14.83 -8.24
N SER A 122 -8.37 -16.06 -8.59
CA SER A 122 -7.44 -17.14 -8.96
C SER A 122 -6.61 -16.78 -10.20
N GLN A 123 -7.24 -16.29 -11.27
CA GLN A 123 -6.54 -15.88 -12.49
C GLN A 123 -5.64 -14.67 -12.22
N THR A 124 -6.18 -13.65 -11.55
CA THR A 124 -5.41 -12.46 -11.15
C THR A 124 -4.16 -12.83 -10.35
N ASN A 125 -4.27 -13.78 -9.43
CA ASN A 125 -3.16 -14.25 -8.60
C ASN A 125 -2.07 -14.95 -9.44
N GLU A 126 -2.46 -15.74 -10.45
CA GLU A 126 -1.52 -16.35 -11.39
C GLU A 126 -0.83 -15.27 -12.24
N ASP A 127 -1.60 -14.35 -12.80
CA ASP A 127 -1.09 -13.26 -13.64
C ASP A 127 -0.10 -12.37 -12.87
N LEU A 128 -0.45 -11.97 -11.64
CA LEU A 128 0.40 -11.10 -10.82
C LEU A 128 1.74 -11.75 -10.47
N GLN A 129 1.82 -13.08 -10.39
CA GLN A 129 3.05 -13.81 -10.07
C GLN A 129 3.88 -14.23 -11.29
N THR A 130 3.27 -14.25 -12.49
CA THR A 130 3.91 -14.81 -13.69
C THR A 130 4.09 -13.80 -14.83
N ASP A 131 3.21 -12.81 -14.96
CA ASP A 131 3.28 -11.83 -16.05
C ASP A 131 4.56 -10.98 -15.89
N PRO A 132 5.46 -10.94 -16.90
CA PRO A 132 6.65 -10.10 -16.88
C PRO A 132 6.36 -8.59 -16.81
N LYS A 133 5.11 -8.16 -17.00
CA LYS A 133 4.66 -6.76 -16.82
C LYS A 133 4.16 -6.46 -15.41
N SER A 134 3.90 -7.49 -14.60
CA SER A 134 3.47 -7.34 -13.21
C SER A 134 4.52 -6.61 -12.38
N LEU A 135 4.08 -5.75 -11.46
CA LEU A 135 4.99 -5.15 -10.48
C LEU A 135 5.72 -6.23 -9.68
N PHE A 136 5.00 -7.29 -9.29
CA PHE A 136 5.48 -8.32 -8.37
C PHE A 136 6.51 -9.28 -9.00
N THR A 137 6.58 -9.35 -10.33
CA THR A 137 7.67 -10.06 -11.04
C THR A 137 8.90 -9.18 -11.30
N ASN A 138 8.76 -7.86 -11.11
CA ASN A 138 9.78 -6.86 -11.41
C ASN A 138 10.41 -6.23 -10.17
N LYS A 139 9.82 -6.38 -8.99
CA LYS A 139 10.36 -5.85 -7.74
C LYS A 139 10.17 -6.83 -6.59
N SER A 140 11.27 -7.13 -5.91
CA SER A 140 11.22 -7.69 -4.56
C SER A 140 10.83 -6.58 -3.60
N LEU A 141 9.77 -6.79 -2.83
CA LEU A 141 9.26 -5.78 -1.91
C LEU A 141 8.76 -6.42 -0.62
N CYS A 142 8.92 -5.71 0.49
CA CYS A 142 8.18 -5.96 1.71
C CYS A 142 7.99 -4.64 2.46
N SER A 143 6.88 -4.52 3.18
CA SER A 143 6.65 -3.40 4.09
C SER A 143 5.99 -3.86 5.38
N LEU A 144 6.20 -3.06 6.43
CA LEU A 144 5.66 -3.31 7.76
C LEU A 144 5.33 -1.98 8.42
N GLN A 145 4.09 -1.82 8.86
CA GLN A 145 3.69 -0.65 9.64
C GLN A 145 4.39 -0.66 11.01
N THR A 146 4.77 0.51 11.49
CA THR A 146 5.33 0.73 12.83
C THR A 146 4.37 1.63 13.62
N PRO A 147 4.52 1.74 14.95
CA PRO A 147 3.66 2.62 15.76
C PRO A 147 3.66 4.10 15.33
N THR A 148 4.68 4.53 14.60
CA THR A 148 4.87 5.93 14.18
C THR A 148 4.99 6.10 12.68
N GLY A 149 4.80 5.05 11.89
CA GLY A 149 5.05 5.09 10.45
C GLY A 149 5.11 3.72 9.81
N PHE A 150 6.12 3.47 8.98
CA PHE A 150 6.34 2.15 8.37
C PHE A 150 7.80 1.96 7.97
N ARG A 151 8.17 0.70 7.72
CA ARG A 151 9.41 0.31 7.06
C ARG A 151 9.07 -0.34 5.73
N ALA A 152 9.94 -0.15 4.74
CA ALA A 152 9.83 -0.79 3.45
C ALA A 152 11.22 -1.16 2.93
N LEU A 153 11.30 -2.27 2.22
CA LEU A 153 12.50 -2.70 1.50
C LEU A 153 12.09 -2.99 0.06
N ILE A 154 12.60 -2.21 -0.88
CA ILE A 154 12.29 -2.32 -2.31
C ILE A 154 13.57 -2.61 -3.08
N GLY A 155 13.74 -3.85 -3.52
CA GLY A 155 15.03 -4.34 -3.99
C GLY A 155 16.07 -4.22 -2.87
N TRP A 156 17.08 -3.37 -3.09
CA TRP A 156 18.15 -3.08 -2.13
C TRP A 156 17.93 -1.80 -1.33
N THR A 157 16.88 -1.02 -1.62
CA THR A 157 16.65 0.25 -0.92
C THR A 157 15.78 0.00 0.31
N TYR A 158 16.39 0.09 1.49
CA TYR A 158 15.69 0.12 2.77
C TYR A 158 15.21 1.54 3.08
N SER A 159 13.99 1.65 3.58
CA SER A 159 13.37 2.92 3.98
C SER A 159 12.65 2.75 5.31
N GLU A 160 12.90 3.66 6.23
CA GLU A 160 12.14 3.81 7.46
C GLU A 160 11.46 5.19 7.42
N VAL A 161 10.15 5.19 7.49
CA VAL A 161 9.34 6.39 7.36
C VAL A 161 8.66 6.68 8.68
N THR A 162 8.81 7.91 9.17
CA THR A 162 8.16 8.38 10.38
C THR A 162 7.16 9.49 10.05
N TYR A 163 5.91 9.30 10.44
CA TYR A 163 4.86 10.30 10.32
C TYR A 163 5.08 11.41 11.38
N LYS A 164 5.12 12.67 10.93
CA LYS A 164 5.25 13.86 11.79
C LYS A 164 4.09 14.83 11.53
N PRO A 165 2.84 14.45 11.86
CA PRO A 165 1.66 15.29 11.60
C PRO A 165 1.78 16.70 12.18
N GLU A 166 2.42 16.84 13.35
CA GLU A 166 2.67 18.11 14.03
C GLU A 166 3.62 19.04 13.25
N LYS A 167 4.48 18.49 12.40
CA LYS A 167 5.38 19.24 11.51
C LYS A 167 4.86 19.34 10.07
N GLY A 168 3.75 18.68 9.75
CA GLY A 168 3.19 18.64 8.40
C GLY A 168 4.07 17.89 7.38
N VAL A 169 5.00 17.06 7.84
CA VAL A 169 5.93 16.28 7.00
C VAL A 169 5.93 14.80 7.40
N ASP A 170 6.41 13.95 6.50
CA ASP A 170 6.79 12.57 6.79
C ASP A 170 8.29 12.43 6.51
N ILE A 171 9.06 11.94 7.48
CA ILE A 171 10.52 11.82 7.36
C ILE A 171 10.84 10.45 6.74
N PHE A 172 11.61 10.44 5.66
CA PHE A 172 12.05 9.25 4.94
C PHE A 172 13.56 9.03 5.16
N GLU A 173 13.89 8.10 6.05
CA GLU A 173 15.26 7.64 6.27
C GLU A 173 15.55 6.49 5.30
N MET A 174 16.33 6.78 4.27
CA MET A 174 16.59 5.86 3.16
C MET A 174 18.09 5.52 3.06
N ARG A 175 18.38 4.25 2.77
CA ARG A 175 19.71 3.77 2.43
C ARG A 175 19.61 2.55 1.52
N ASP A 176 20.64 2.32 0.72
CA ASP A 176 20.82 1.02 0.08
C ASP A 176 21.49 0.03 1.06
N ILE A 177 21.21 -1.26 0.87
CA ILE A 177 21.78 -2.36 1.64
C ILE A 177 22.53 -3.30 0.71
N ALA A 178 23.61 -3.91 1.20
CA ALA A 178 24.32 -4.94 0.45
C ALA A 178 23.53 -6.27 0.46
N ASP A 179 23.81 -7.16 -0.51
CA ASP A 179 23.17 -8.49 -0.55
C ASP A 179 23.46 -9.30 0.71
N GLU A 180 24.63 -9.12 1.31
CA GLU A 180 25.04 -9.79 2.55
C GLU A 180 24.23 -9.33 3.77
N GLU A 181 23.66 -8.13 3.73
CA GLU A 181 22.79 -7.58 4.77
C GLU A 181 21.31 -8.00 4.61
N MET A 182 20.93 -8.58 3.46
CA MET A 182 19.52 -8.84 3.13
C MET A 182 18.82 -9.71 4.20
N ASP A 183 19.43 -10.83 4.57
CA ASP A 183 18.83 -11.78 5.52
C ASP A 183 18.76 -11.22 6.95
N SER A 184 19.74 -10.41 7.36
CA SER A 184 19.71 -9.75 8.68
C SER A 184 18.65 -8.66 8.71
N VAL A 185 18.52 -7.84 7.67
CA VAL A 185 17.48 -6.81 7.56
C VAL A 185 16.08 -7.44 7.56
N LEU A 186 15.84 -8.48 6.75
CA LEU A 186 14.55 -9.19 6.73
C LEU A 186 14.18 -9.74 8.10
N ARG A 187 15.13 -10.38 8.79
CA ARG A 187 14.90 -10.95 10.13
C ARG A 187 14.67 -9.87 11.18
N GLU A 188 15.55 -8.88 11.26
CA GLU A 188 15.58 -7.93 12.38
C GLU A 188 14.56 -6.80 12.23
N LYS A 189 14.27 -6.37 11.00
CA LYS A 189 13.37 -5.24 10.73
C LYS A 189 11.95 -5.67 10.39
N PHE A 190 11.78 -6.84 9.78
CA PHE A 190 10.48 -7.34 9.29
C PHE A 190 10.04 -8.66 9.94
N ASN A 191 10.88 -9.29 10.77
CA ASN A 191 10.62 -10.62 11.34
C ASN A 191 10.37 -11.70 10.28
N ILE A 192 11.06 -11.60 9.14
CA ILE A 192 10.97 -12.55 8.03
C ILE A 192 12.20 -13.45 8.03
N LYS A 193 11.97 -14.77 8.02
CA LYS A 193 13.00 -15.79 7.78
C LYS A 193 12.62 -16.57 6.53
N LEU A 194 13.45 -16.47 5.49
CA LEU A 194 13.22 -17.17 4.23
C LEU A 194 13.69 -18.63 4.32
N GLN A 195 13.01 -19.52 3.60
CA GLN A 195 13.43 -20.92 3.45
C GLN A 195 14.58 -21.07 2.44
N ASN A 196 14.58 -20.22 1.42
CA ASN A 196 15.58 -20.19 0.35
C ASN A 196 16.20 -18.79 0.28
N LYS A 197 17.43 -18.69 -0.24
CA LYS A 197 18.08 -17.40 -0.48
C LYS A 197 17.25 -16.55 -1.43
N LEU A 198 16.99 -15.29 -1.06
CA LEU A 198 16.28 -14.35 -1.91
C LEU A 198 17.11 -14.03 -3.16
N GLN A 199 16.48 -14.11 -4.33
CA GLN A 199 17.00 -13.46 -5.54
C GLN A 199 16.36 -12.09 -5.64
N THR A 200 17.07 -11.07 -5.18
CA THR A 200 16.56 -9.71 -5.15
C THR A 200 16.41 -9.17 -6.58
N VAL A 201 15.25 -8.57 -6.87
CA VAL A 201 14.92 -7.99 -8.17
C VAL A 201 14.51 -6.53 -7.97
N ASN A 202 15.05 -5.62 -8.79
CA ASN A 202 14.62 -4.23 -8.82
C ASN A 202 14.63 -3.69 -10.26
N ARG A 203 13.81 -4.28 -11.13
CA ARG A 203 13.65 -3.84 -12.52
C ARG A 203 12.86 -2.53 -12.58
N LYS A 204 12.93 -1.86 -13.74
CA LYS A 204 12.24 -0.58 -13.98
C LYS A 204 10.73 -0.77 -14.06
N ALA A 205 10.07 -0.70 -12.91
CA ALA A 205 8.63 -0.62 -12.73
C ALA A 205 8.29 0.57 -11.83
N HIS A 206 7.18 1.26 -12.10
CA HIS A 206 6.76 2.40 -11.28
C HIS A 206 6.18 1.89 -9.95
N PHE A 207 6.74 2.37 -8.85
CA PHE A 207 6.29 2.10 -7.49
C PHE A 207 6.72 3.25 -6.59
N THR A 208 5.88 3.61 -5.62
CA THR A 208 6.20 4.65 -4.63
C THR A 208 5.77 4.21 -3.25
N LEU A 209 6.55 4.61 -2.25
CA LEU A 209 6.27 4.41 -0.83
C LEU A 209 5.13 5.32 -0.34
#